data_AF-A0A524D5V7-F1
#
_entry.id   AF-A0A524D5V7-F1
#
_cell.length_a   1.000
_cell.length_b   1.000
_cell.length_c   1.000
_cell.angle_alpha   90.00
_cell.angle_beta   90.00
_cell.angle_gamma   90.00
#
_symmetry.space_group_name_H-M   'P 1'
#
loop_
_entity.id
_entity.type
_entity.pdbx_description
1 polymer ?
#
loop_
_entity_poly.entity_id
_entity_poly.type
_entity_poly.pdbx_seq_one_letter_code
_entity_poly.pdbx_strand_id
1 'polypeptide(L)'
;MALKGILWGIIFIISALIYIIIPGYLIAIYWDALANLVIDGKPVYTYALFFLFLYIITIIISLIYIAATCRAFIQRNSEDMGIPRAVKGFGLISDIIIITLFIVWYILFQEIAFFVLTPP
;
A
#
# COMPACT_ATOMS: atom_id res chain seq x y z
N MET A 1 12.96 25.36 -4.54
CA MET A 1 11.50 25.11 -4.46
C MET A 1 11.08 23.97 -5.36
N ALA A 2 11.42 24.01 -6.66
CA ALA A 2 11.21 22.91 -7.61
C ALA A 2 11.66 21.52 -7.12
N LEU A 3 12.86 21.43 -6.53
CA LEU A 3 13.40 20.17 -6.02
C LEU A 3 12.53 19.51 -4.94
N LYS A 4 11.92 20.30 -4.05
CA LYS A 4 11.06 19.77 -2.98
C LYS A 4 9.77 19.17 -3.55
N GLY A 5 9.15 19.82 -4.54
CA GLY A 5 7.97 19.28 -5.23
C GLY A 5 8.26 17.98 -5.97
N ILE A 6 9.41 17.90 -6.66
CA ILE A 6 9.86 16.69 -7.36
C ILE A 6 10.11 15.54 -6.38
N LEU A 7 10.80 15.79 -5.27
CA LEU A 7 11.07 14.77 -4.25
C LEU A 7 9.77 14.20 -3.65
N TRP A 8 8.81 15.07 -3.31
CA TRP A 8 7.50 14.62 -2.82
C TRP A 8 6.71 13.84 -3.89
N GLY A 9 6.76 14.28 -5.15
CA GLY A 9 6.16 13.54 -6.27
C GLY A 9 6.73 12.13 -6.42
N ILE A 10 8.05 11.97 -6.29
CA ILE A 10 8.71 10.66 -6.34
C ILE A 10 8.26 9.77 -5.17
N ILE A 11 8.23 10.31 -3.94
CA ILE A 11 7.77 9.57 -2.76
C ILE A 11 6.34 9.07 -2.97
N PHE A 12 5.43 9.94 -3.41
CA PHE A 12 4.04 9.55 -3.65
C PHE A 12 3.89 8.50 -4.76
N ILE A 13 4.69 8.56 -5.83
CA ILE A 13 4.71 7.51 -6.86
C ILE A 13 5.12 6.17 -6.26
N ILE A 14 6.20 6.16 -5.47
CA ILE A 14 6.71 4.93 -4.85
C ILE A 14 5.66 4.35 -3.91
N SER A 15 5.04 5.18 -3.05
CA SER A 15 3.97 4.73 -2.16
C SER A 15 2.77 4.20 -2.96
N ALA A 16 2.36 4.86 -4.04
CA ALA A 16 1.28 4.36 -4.91
C ALA A 16 1.60 2.97 -5.49
N LEU A 17 2.82 2.79 -6.00
CA LEU A 17 3.27 1.50 -6.54
C LEU A 17 3.28 0.41 -5.47
N ILE A 18 3.73 0.70 -4.25
CA ILE A 18 3.69 -0.23 -3.13
C ILE A 18 2.24 -0.64 -2.82
N TYR A 19 1.34 0.33 -2.71
CA TYR A 19 -0.08 0.10 -2.40
C TYR A 19 -0.87 -0.60 -3.50
N ILE A 20 -0.41 -0.58 -4.75
CA ILE A 20 -1.00 -1.37 -5.85
C ILE A 20 -0.35 -2.75 -5.96
N ILE A 21 0.99 -2.81 -6.05
CA ILE A 21 1.72 -4.01 -6.44
C ILE A 21 1.67 -5.05 -5.34
N ILE A 22 1.97 -4.67 -4.09
CA ILE A 22 2.07 -5.64 -3.00
C ILE A 22 0.69 -6.24 -2.68
N PRO A 23 -0.36 -5.45 -2.40
CA PRO A 23 -1.69 -6.00 -2.17
C PRO A 23 -2.25 -6.74 -3.39
N GLY A 24 -1.97 -6.25 -4.61
CA GLY A 24 -2.38 -6.90 -5.85
C GLY A 24 -1.73 -8.28 -6.05
N TYR A 25 -0.44 -8.41 -5.75
CA TYR A 25 0.26 -9.69 -5.76
C TYR A 25 -0.29 -10.65 -4.71
N LEU A 26 -0.50 -10.16 -3.48
CA LEU A 26 -1.03 -10.97 -2.38
C LEU A 26 -2.43 -11.50 -2.68
N ILE A 27 -3.34 -10.64 -3.11
CA ILE A 27 -4.70 -11.08 -3.40
C ILE A 27 -4.69 -12.08 -4.56
N ALA A 28 -3.89 -11.87 -5.61
CA ALA A 28 -3.83 -12.78 -6.74
C ALA A 28 -3.33 -14.19 -6.37
N ILE A 29 -2.36 -14.29 -5.46
CA ILE A 29 -1.79 -15.58 -5.03
C ILE A 29 -2.67 -16.26 -3.99
N TYR A 30 -3.16 -15.51 -3.00
CA TYR A 30 -3.90 -16.08 -1.86
C TYR A 30 -5.39 -16.21 -2.08
N TRP A 31 -5.93 -15.68 -3.19
CA TRP A 31 -7.36 -15.69 -3.45
C TRP A 31 -7.96 -17.08 -3.37
N ASP A 32 -7.35 -18.05 -4.06
CA ASP A 32 -7.88 -19.41 -4.10
C ASP A 32 -7.83 -20.09 -2.71
N ALA A 33 -6.71 -19.95 -2.01
CA ALA A 33 -6.56 -20.45 -0.64
C ALA A 33 -7.57 -19.83 0.34
N LEU A 34 -7.85 -18.53 0.21
CA LEU A 34 -8.82 -17.82 1.04
C LEU A 34 -10.27 -18.17 0.66
N ALA A 35 -10.57 -18.30 -0.62
CA ALA A 35 -11.91 -18.58 -1.12
C ALA A 35 -12.34 -20.02 -0.83
N ASN A 36 -11.39 -20.96 -0.82
CA ASN A 36 -11.64 -22.36 -0.54
C ASN A 36 -11.34 -22.75 0.93
N LEU A 37 -11.12 -21.77 1.82
CA LEU A 37 -10.82 -22.05 3.21
C LEU A 37 -12.04 -22.70 3.90
N VAL A 38 -11.83 -23.90 4.45
CA VAL A 38 -12.83 -24.66 5.19
C VAL A 38 -12.34 -24.89 6.62
N ILE A 39 -13.14 -24.51 7.60
CA ILE A 39 -12.89 -24.77 9.03
C ILE A 39 -14.06 -25.62 9.54
N ASP A 40 -13.76 -26.76 10.16
CA ASP A 40 -14.75 -27.71 10.67
C ASP A 40 -15.80 -28.13 9.61
N GLY A 41 -15.36 -28.32 8.36
CA GLY A 41 -16.22 -28.70 7.23
C GLY A 41 -17.13 -27.59 6.71
N LYS A 42 -17.03 -26.36 7.24
CA LYS A 42 -17.80 -25.20 6.78
C LYS A 42 -16.89 -24.22 6.02
N PRO A 43 -17.32 -23.73 4.84
CA PRO A 43 -16.55 -22.71 4.13
C PRO A 43 -16.56 -21.39 4.92
N VAL A 44 -15.39 -20.76 5.04
CA VAL A 44 -15.20 -19.51 5.81
C VAL A 44 -14.78 -18.39 4.87
N TYR A 45 -15.78 -17.76 4.23
CA TYR A 45 -15.55 -16.65 3.31
C TYR A 45 -15.20 -15.33 4.00
N THR A 46 -15.38 -15.22 5.32
CA THR A 46 -15.14 -13.98 6.08
C THR A 46 -13.72 -13.46 5.89
N TYR A 47 -12.73 -14.34 5.88
CA TYR A 47 -11.33 -13.96 5.65
C TYR A 47 -11.13 -13.48 4.21
N ALA A 48 -11.63 -14.21 3.20
CA ALA A 48 -11.56 -13.79 1.80
C ALA A 48 -12.19 -12.40 1.58
N LEU A 49 -13.37 -12.16 2.16
CA LEU A 49 -14.07 -10.88 2.09
C LEU A 49 -13.30 -9.75 2.79
N PHE A 50 -12.68 -10.05 3.94
CA PHE A 50 -11.86 -9.08 4.66
C PHE A 50 -10.60 -8.69 3.85
N PHE A 51 -9.89 -9.66 3.27
CA PHE A 51 -8.72 -9.37 2.43
C PHE A 51 -9.09 -8.64 1.14
N LEU A 52 -10.25 -8.96 0.54
CA LEU A 52 -10.78 -8.22 -0.60
C LEU A 52 -11.11 -6.77 -0.23
N PHE A 53 -11.72 -6.55 0.95
CA PHE A 53 -11.96 -5.20 1.46
C PHE A 53 -10.65 -4.43 1.64
N LEU A 54 -9.64 -5.03 2.29
CA LEU A 54 -8.33 -4.40 2.43
C LEU A 54 -7.70 -4.06 1.08
N TYR A 55 -7.80 -4.95 0.09
CA TYR A 55 -7.32 -4.70 -1.26
C TYR A 55 -8.01 -3.49 -1.92
N ILE A 56 -9.33 -3.34 -1.74
CA ILE A 56 -10.05 -2.16 -2.23
C ILE A 56 -9.54 -0.88 -1.53
N ILE A 57 -9.31 -0.93 -0.22
CA ILE A 57 -8.75 0.21 0.52
C ILE A 57 -7.37 0.59 -0.01
N THR A 58 -6.50 -0.39 -0.31
CA THR A 58 -5.15 -0.11 -0.84
C THR A 58 -5.21 0.51 -2.24
N ILE A 59 -6.16 0.09 -3.09
CA ILE A 59 -6.42 0.76 -4.38
C ILE A 59 -6.80 2.22 -4.17
N ILE A 60 -7.74 2.50 -3.26
CA ILE A 60 -8.18 3.88 -2.97
C ILE A 60 -7.00 4.74 -2.51
N ILE A 61 -6.18 4.22 -1.59
CA ILE A 61 -4.98 4.90 -1.11
C ILE A 61 -4.00 5.18 -2.26
N SER A 62 -3.78 4.21 -3.14
CA SER A 62 -2.92 4.41 -4.31
C SER A 62 -3.44 5.51 -5.24
N LEU A 63 -4.75 5.57 -5.50
CA LEU A 63 -5.35 6.63 -6.31
C LEU A 63 -5.14 8.01 -5.68
N ILE A 64 -5.22 8.11 -4.35
CA ILE A 64 -4.91 9.35 -3.63
C ILE A 64 -3.45 9.76 -3.86
N TYR A 65 -2.51 8.81 -3.76
CA TYR A 65 -1.08 9.10 -4.01
C TYR A 65 -0.79 9.49 -5.46
N ILE A 66 -1.47 8.88 -6.43
CA ILE A 66 -1.36 9.26 -7.84
C ILE A 66 -1.86 10.70 -8.04
N ALA A 67 -3.01 11.06 -7.47
CA ALA A 67 -3.52 12.43 -7.53
C ALA A 67 -2.56 13.44 -6.85
N ALA A 68 -1.97 13.05 -5.71
CA ALA A 68 -0.98 13.86 -4.99
C ALA A 68 0.31 14.07 -5.81
N THR A 69 0.76 13.03 -6.49
CA THR A 69 1.88 13.06 -7.43
C THR A 69 1.66 14.10 -8.52
N CYS A 70 0.52 14.02 -9.22
CA CYS A 70 0.18 14.95 -10.30
C CYS A 70 0.22 16.40 -9.81
N ARG A 71 -0.36 16.69 -8.64
CA ARG A 71 -0.30 18.02 -8.03
C ARG A 71 1.13 18.45 -7.71
N ALA A 72 1.93 17.58 -7.11
CA ALA A 72 3.32 17.87 -6.76
C ALA A 72 4.18 18.25 -7.98
N PHE A 73 3.96 17.61 -9.13
CA PHE A 73 4.65 17.94 -10.37
C PHE A 73 4.12 19.21 -11.04
N ILE A 74 2.80 19.41 -11.09
CA ILE A 74 2.18 20.61 -11.70
C ILE A 74 2.56 21.88 -10.91
N GLN A 75 2.55 21.81 -9.58
CA GLN A 75 2.76 22.95 -8.67
C GLN A 75 4.21 23.04 -8.15
N ARG A 76 5.17 22.36 -8.80
CA ARG A 76 6.57 22.35 -8.36
C ARG A 76 7.23 23.74 -8.29
N ASN A 77 6.77 24.68 -9.11
CA ASN A 77 7.35 26.02 -9.23
C ASN A 77 6.61 27.10 -8.43
N SER A 78 5.46 26.79 -7.80
CA SER A 78 4.75 27.73 -6.93
C SER A 78 5.31 27.71 -5.50
N GLU A 79 5.28 28.86 -4.81
CA GLU A 79 5.69 28.97 -3.40
C GLU A 79 4.83 28.10 -2.50
N ASP A 80 3.54 28.04 -2.83
CA ASP A 80 2.63 27.07 -2.25
C ASP A 80 2.83 25.74 -2.99
N MET A 81 3.54 24.80 -2.36
CA MET A 81 3.75 23.46 -2.92
C MET A 81 2.42 22.76 -3.25
N GLY A 82 1.28 23.30 -2.77
CA GLY A 82 -0.09 22.95 -3.14
C GLY A 82 -0.51 21.50 -2.87
N ILE A 83 0.39 20.74 -2.22
CA ILE A 83 0.11 19.47 -1.58
C ILE A 83 -0.56 19.79 -0.24
N PRO A 84 -1.83 19.39 -0.01
CA PRO A 84 -2.50 19.60 1.26
C PRO A 84 -1.69 18.98 2.40
N ARG A 85 -1.53 19.69 3.53
CA ARG A 85 -0.79 19.18 4.70
C ARG A 85 -1.26 17.79 5.13
N ALA A 86 -2.57 17.53 5.00
CA ALA A 86 -3.18 16.24 5.26
C ALA A 86 -2.59 15.10 4.40
N VAL A 87 -2.28 15.35 3.12
CA VAL A 87 -1.71 14.32 2.22
C VAL A 87 -0.25 14.03 2.58
N LYS A 88 0.51 15.04 3.00
CA LYS A 88 1.88 14.83 3.51
C LYS A 88 1.88 14.05 4.83
N GLY A 89 1.00 14.41 5.75
CA GLY A 89 0.86 13.72 7.04
C GLY A 89 0.36 12.29 6.87
N PHE A 90 -0.66 12.09 6.04
CA PHE A 90 -1.17 10.77 5.69
C PHE A 90 -0.09 9.92 5.01
N GLY A 91 0.61 10.49 4.03
CA GLY A 91 1.81 9.93 3.39
C GLY A 91 2.79 9.34 4.39
N LEU A 92 3.25 10.21 5.29
CA LEU A 92 4.27 9.86 6.26
C LEU A 92 3.78 8.78 7.25
N ILE A 93 2.55 8.90 7.77
CA ILE A 93 1.98 7.93 8.72
C ILE A 93 1.81 6.57 8.04
N SER A 94 1.32 6.57 6.80
CA SER A 94 1.11 5.40 5.97
C SER A 94 2.44 4.68 5.67
N ASP A 95 3.48 5.41 5.28
CA ASP A 95 4.82 4.86 5.08
C ASP A 95 5.41 4.30 6.40
N ILE A 96 5.23 5.00 7.52
CA ILE A 96 5.66 4.52 8.86
C ILE A 96 4.97 3.21 9.22
N ILE A 97 3.66 3.10 8.98
CA ILE A 97 2.89 1.88 9.25
C ILE A 97 3.41 0.73 8.38
N ILE A 98 3.62 0.96 7.08
CA ILE A 98 4.17 -0.05 6.18
C ILE A 98 5.55 -0.51 6.65
N ILE A 99 6.47 0.42 6.92
CA ILE A 99 7.84 0.10 7.37
C ILE A 99 7.79 -0.68 8.68
N THR A 100 6.93 -0.29 9.62
CA THR A 100 6.76 -0.99 10.90
C THR A 100 6.25 -2.43 10.67
N LEU A 101 5.30 -2.61 9.76
CA LEU A 101 4.80 -3.93 9.37
C LEU A 101 5.92 -4.82 8.80
N PHE A 102 6.76 -4.28 7.91
CA PHE A 102 7.92 -4.99 7.38
C PHE A 102 8.92 -5.38 8.47
N ILE A 103 9.23 -4.46 9.39
CA ILE A 103 10.16 -4.72 10.49
C ILE A 103 9.61 -5.81 11.42
N VAL A 104 8.34 -5.69 11.84
CA VAL A 104 7.69 -6.68 12.71
C VAL A 104 7.67 -8.04 12.04
N TRP A 105 7.31 -8.11 10.75
CA TRP A 105 7.33 -9.36 9.98
C TRP A 105 8.72 -9.97 9.95
N TYR A 106 9.74 -9.18 9.63
CA TYR A 106 11.12 -9.64 9.58
C TYR A 106 11.59 -10.17 10.95
N ILE A 107 11.23 -9.51 12.05
CA ILE A 107 11.58 -9.98 13.40
C ILE A 107 10.91 -11.34 13.70
N LEU A 108 9.62 -11.49 13.36
CA LEU A 108 8.84 -12.68 13.67
C LEU A 108 9.20 -13.89 12.81
N PHE A 109 9.44 -13.67 11.52
CA PHE A 109 9.60 -14.74 10.52
C PHE A 109 11.03 -14.87 9.99
N GLN A 110 11.94 -13.95 10.34
CA GLN A 110 13.33 -13.89 9.82
C GLN A 110 13.42 -13.79 8.29
N GLU A 111 12.35 -13.31 7.67
CA GLU A 111 12.18 -13.25 6.23
C GLU A 111 11.72 -11.86 5.83
N ILE A 112 12.19 -11.35 4.69
CA ILE A 112 11.64 -10.13 4.14
C ILE A 112 10.24 -10.48 3.64
N ALA A 113 9.22 -9.82 4.20
CA ALA A 113 7.83 -10.03 3.82
C ALA A 113 7.71 -10.03 2.29
N PHE A 114 6.90 -10.96 1.76
CA PHE A 114 6.62 -11.17 0.32
C PHE A 114 7.63 -12.01 -0.49
N PHE A 115 8.82 -12.38 0.05
CA PHE A 115 9.80 -13.19 -0.70
C PHE A 115 9.79 -14.70 -0.42
N VAL A 116 9.10 -15.18 0.61
CA VAL A 116 9.16 -16.60 1.03
C VAL A 116 7.81 -17.31 0.97
N LEU A 117 6.83 -16.63 0.41
CA LEU A 117 5.51 -17.18 0.23
C LEU A 117 5.46 -18.02 -1.05
N THR A 118 6.13 -19.18 -1.04
CA THR A 118 5.76 -20.28 -1.93
C THR A 118 4.30 -20.59 -1.66
N PRO A 119 3.40 -20.50 -2.66
CA PRO A 119 2.03 -20.94 -2.47
C PRO A 119 2.06 -22.42 -2.00
N PRO A 120 1.18 -22.82 -1.06
CA PRO A 120 1.01 -24.24 -0.75
C PRO A 120 0.58 -25.04 -1.98
#